data_AF-A0AAV8X6B9-F1
#
_entry.id   AF-A0AAV8X6B9-F1
#
_cell.length_a   1.000
_cell.length_b   1.000
_cell.length_c   1.000
_cell.angle_alpha   90.00
_cell.angle_beta   90.00
_cell.angle_gamma   90.00
#
_symmetry.space_group_name_H-M   'P 1'
#
loop_
_entity.id
_entity.type
_entity.pdbx_description
1 polymer ?
#
loop_
_entity_poly.entity_id
_entity_poly.type
_entity_poly.pdbx_seq_one_letter_code
_entity_poly.pdbx_strand_id
1 'polypeptide(L)'
;MNYLNELEFSENQINTINSVMAAILNLGEARFCGNENCLAELDNTEVITYFSDLLEIENKKICWALTNYCLIRGGNAIRKRNTCEEARDTRDVLANNLYTRLVDYIIGIINNKLGEKYSIKILDYFGFECFKQNNLSQFLVNCLNEQLHYHFLQRIFSWEILDLQNEEVEYTPIKYYSNRVTLNELLGKPEGVLSIIDDASKKGLNGRYVIGNMHHQERSKVKITDDLEFSVTHYTGKVSYNVREIPEKNRDFLSPEVIETLRNSQNPIISMLFTNKLDKNGNLCIPVDEVKRNKYSFTSKTSVNNQFSQIKKMRTQATIFRALCLDLLKELSVGSGSGGTHFVRCIRTDLKRRPQHFQKELIRQQLRAMAVLETAKARQQGYPHRISFPEFLR
;
A
#
# COMPACT_ATOMS: atom_id res chain seq x y z
N MET A 1 -24.85 3.25 9.78
CA MET A 1 -25.92 3.67 8.85
C MET A 1 -26.07 5.18 8.78
N ASN A 2 -26.21 5.90 9.90
CA ASN A 2 -26.40 7.37 9.88
C ASN A 2 -25.36 8.14 9.05
N TYR A 3 -24.07 7.85 9.19
CA TYR A 3 -23.03 8.56 8.43
C TYR A 3 -23.05 8.32 6.91
N LEU A 4 -23.45 7.13 6.44
CA LEU A 4 -23.58 6.88 5.00
C LEU A 4 -24.80 7.61 4.41
N ASN A 5 -25.86 7.73 5.21
CA ASN A 5 -27.02 8.54 4.85
C ASN A 5 -26.68 10.03 4.82
N GLU A 6 -25.89 10.52 5.79
CA GLU A 6 -25.38 11.91 5.82
C GLU A 6 -24.48 12.21 4.60
N LEU A 7 -23.70 11.23 4.15
CA LEU A 7 -22.90 11.32 2.93
C LEU A 7 -23.72 11.04 1.66
N GLU A 8 -25.06 11.01 1.74
CA GLU A 8 -26.01 10.84 0.64
C GLU A 8 -25.72 9.60 -0.24
N PHE A 9 -25.39 8.46 0.37
CA PHE A 9 -25.36 7.18 -0.34
C PHE A 9 -26.79 6.70 -0.60
N SER A 10 -27.05 6.14 -1.79
CA SER A 10 -28.37 5.59 -2.11
C SER A 10 -28.62 4.28 -1.38
N GLU A 11 -29.89 3.93 -1.17
CA GLU A 11 -30.26 2.67 -0.51
C GLU A 11 -29.68 1.44 -1.24
N ASN A 12 -29.66 1.46 -2.58
CA ASN A 12 -29.05 0.40 -3.37
C ASN A 12 -27.53 0.28 -3.14
N GLN A 13 -26.83 1.42 -3.00
CA GLN A 13 -25.40 1.42 -2.68
C GLN A 13 -25.15 0.85 -1.29
N ILE A 14 -25.94 1.26 -0.30
CA ILE A 14 -25.82 0.79 1.08
C ILE A 14 -26.09 -0.72 1.16
N ASN A 15 -27.14 -1.19 0.50
CA ASN A 15 -27.46 -2.62 0.44
C ASN A 15 -26.32 -3.41 -0.22
N THR A 16 -25.75 -2.91 -1.32
CA THR A 16 -24.60 -3.57 -1.95
C THR A 16 -23.36 -3.57 -1.05
N ILE A 17 -23.06 -2.48 -0.34
CA ILE A 17 -21.96 -2.43 0.64
C ILE A 17 -22.16 -3.52 1.71
N ASN A 18 -23.35 -3.63 2.27
CA ASN A 18 -23.66 -4.65 3.28
C ASN A 18 -23.57 -6.07 2.71
N SER A 19 -24.09 -6.31 1.50
CA SER A 19 -24.02 -7.61 0.83
C SER A 19 -22.58 -8.03 0.57
N VAL A 20 -21.72 -7.12 0.10
CA VAL A 20 -20.29 -7.43 -0.12
C VAL A 20 -19.59 -7.72 1.21
N MET A 21 -19.86 -6.96 2.27
CA MET A 21 -19.29 -7.23 3.60
C MET A 21 -19.74 -8.59 4.15
N ALA A 22 -21.04 -8.92 4.03
CA ALA A 22 -21.56 -10.22 4.42
C ALA A 22 -20.96 -11.36 3.56
N ALA A 23 -20.76 -11.13 2.27
CA ALA A 23 -20.12 -12.09 1.38
C ALA A 23 -18.67 -12.36 1.79
N ILE A 24 -17.88 -11.33 2.13
CA ILE A 24 -16.50 -11.49 2.61
C ILE A 24 -16.46 -12.34 3.89
N LEU A 25 -17.38 -12.10 4.84
CA LEU A 25 -17.47 -12.89 6.08
C LEU A 25 -17.81 -14.35 5.78
N ASN A 26 -18.82 -14.60 4.94
CA ASN A 26 -19.18 -15.96 4.52
C ASN A 26 -18.01 -16.65 3.81
N LEU A 27 -17.33 -15.97 2.89
CA LEU A 27 -16.18 -16.52 2.17
C LEU A 27 -15.07 -16.97 3.13
N GLY A 28 -14.86 -16.28 4.25
CA GLY A 28 -13.89 -16.66 5.28
C GLY A 28 -14.12 -18.05 5.88
N GLU A 29 -15.37 -18.52 5.91
CA GLU A 29 -15.75 -19.83 6.41
C GLU A 29 -15.56 -20.96 5.39
N ALA A 30 -15.19 -20.66 4.14
CA ALA A 30 -14.96 -21.67 3.12
C ALA A 30 -13.77 -22.59 3.47
N ARG A 31 -14.01 -23.90 3.40
CA ARG A 31 -13.07 -24.97 3.72
C ARG A 31 -12.74 -25.80 2.48
N PHE A 32 -11.48 -26.22 2.41
CA PHE A 32 -10.95 -27.03 1.32
C PHE A 32 -10.36 -28.31 1.88
N CYS A 33 -10.75 -29.44 1.29
CA CYS A 33 -10.26 -30.78 1.58
C CYS A 33 -9.41 -31.28 0.41
N GLY A 34 -8.36 -32.04 0.71
CA GLY A 34 -7.48 -32.63 -0.30
C GLY A 34 -8.01 -33.98 -0.76
N ASN A 35 -8.13 -34.19 -2.07
CA ASN A 35 -8.35 -35.53 -2.60
C ASN A 35 -7.07 -36.39 -2.58
N GLU A 36 -7.13 -37.63 -3.05
CA GLU A 36 -6.01 -38.59 -3.09
C GLU A 36 -4.74 -38.04 -3.75
N ASN A 37 -4.87 -37.06 -4.66
CA ASN A 37 -3.77 -36.40 -5.36
C ASN A 37 -3.33 -35.07 -4.70
N CYS A 38 -3.75 -34.82 -3.46
CA CYS A 38 -3.52 -33.56 -2.73
C CYS A 38 -4.11 -32.30 -3.41
N LEU A 39 -5.10 -32.48 -4.29
CA LEU A 39 -5.77 -31.37 -4.98
C LEU A 39 -6.98 -30.92 -4.18
N ALA A 40 -7.22 -29.61 -4.17
CA ALA A 40 -8.31 -29.00 -3.42
C ALA A 40 -9.68 -29.36 -4.00
N GLU A 41 -10.58 -29.74 -3.10
CA GLU A 41 -12.01 -29.86 -3.30
C GLU A 41 -12.71 -29.07 -2.20
N LEU A 42 -13.85 -28.48 -2.54
CA LEU A 42 -14.58 -27.61 -1.62
C LEU A 42 -15.46 -28.45 -0.70
N ASP A 43 -15.26 -28.32 0.61
CA ASP A 43 -15.89 -29.17 1.62
C ASP A 43 -17.32 -28.70 1.93
N ASN A 44 -17.47 -27.40 2.20
CA ASN A 44 -18.74 -26.78 2.58
C ASN A 44 -19.31 -25.90 1.46
N THR A 45 -19.87 -26.53 0.43
CA THR A 45 -20.45 -25.87 -0.76
C THR A 45 -21.60 -24.92 -0.45
N GLU A 46 -22.30 -25.14 0.67
CA GLU A 46 -23.37 -24.25 1.16
C GLU A 46 -22.87 -22.83 1.41
N VAL A 47 -21.67 -22.67 1.98
CA VAL A 47 -21.07 -21.35 2.25
C VAL A 47 -20.84 -20.57 0.97
N ILE A 48 -20.37 -21.24 -0.08
CA ILE A 48 -20.16 -20.60 -1.39
C ILE A 48 -21.50 -20.31 -2.09
N THR A 49 -22.55 -21.06 -1.76
CA THR A 49 -23.92 -20.79 -2.24
C THR A 49 -24.43 -19.46 -1.69
N TYR A 50 -24.36 -19.26 -0.38
CA TYR A 50 -24.70 -17.97 0.23
C TYR A 50 -23.80 -16.83 -0.29
N PHE A 51 -22.50 -17.07 -0.46
CA PHE A 51 -21.58 -16.10 -1.06
C PHE A 51 -21.99 -15.71 -2.48
N SER A 52 -22.34 -16.69 -3.33
CA SER A 52 -22.74 -16.43 -4.71
C SER A 52 -24.07 -15.69 -4.80
N ASP A 53 -25.00 -15.98 -3.89
CA ASP A 53 -26.30 -15.32 -3.84
C ASP A 53 -26.16 -13.86 -3.41
N LEU A 54 -25.35 -13.58 -2.38
CA LEU A 54 -25.09 -12.22 -1.90
C LEU A 54 -24.42 -11.32 -2.95
N LEU A 55 -23.59 -11.90 -3.82
CA LEU A 55 -22.92 -11.18 -4.90
C LEU A 55 -23.65 -11.29 -6.25
N GLU A 56 -24.77 -12.00 -6.30
CA GLU A 56 -25.55 -12.26 -7.51
C GLU A 56 -24.69 -12.82 -8.68
N ILE A 57 -23.83 -13.79 -8.39
CA ILE A 57 -22.92 -14.46 -9.34
C ILE A 57 -23.25 -15.95 -9.52
N GLU A 58 -22.73 -16.54 -10.58
CA GLU A 58 -22.96 -17.96 -10.87
C GLU A 58 -22.18 -18.90 -9.93
N ASN A 59 -22.89 -19.60 -9.05
CA ASN A 59 -22.32 -20.52 -8.04
C ASN A 59 -21.34 -21.55 -8.64
N LYS A 60 -21.74 -22.23 -9.72
CA LYS A 60 -20.92 -23.28 -10.34
C LYS A 60 -19.57 -22.76 -10.83
N LYS A 61 -19.55 -21.54 -11.39
CA LYS A 61 -18.32 -20.91 -11.87
C LYS A 61 -17.41 -20.51 -10.73
N ILE A 62 -17.92 -19.91 -9.66
CA ILE A 62 -17.07 -19.50 -8.54
C ILE A 62 -16.50 -20.71 -7.78
N CYS A 63 -17.29 -21.76 -7.55
CA CYS A 63 -16.80 -23.02 -6.97
C CYS A 63 -15.65 -23.61 -7.79
N TRP A 64 -15.79 -23.59 -9.12
CA TRP A 64 -14.75 -24.05 -10.02
C TRP A 64 -13.52 -23.13 -9.96
N ALA A 65 -13.69 -21.81 -9.99
CA ALA A 65 -12.61 -20.83 -10.07
C ALA A 65 -11.79 -20.72 -8.77
N LEU A 66 -12.37 -21.08 -7.61
CA LEU A 66 -11.65 -21.15 -6.34
C LEU A 66 -10.65 -22.33 -6.28
N THR A 67 -10.95 -23.42 -6.99
CA THR A 67 -10.14 -24.65 -6.96
C THR A 67 -9.35 -24.88 -8.25
N ASN A 68 -9.59 -24.07 -9.30
CA ASN A 68 -9.00 -24.23 -10.62
C ASN A 68 -8.75 -22.89 -11.29
N TYR A 69 -7.76 -22.86 -12.19
CA TYR A 69 -7.59 -21.77 -13.14
C TYR A 69 -6.92 -22.26 -14.43
N CYS A 70 -7.12 -21.56 -15.55
CA CYS A 70 -6.50 -21.90 -16.83
C CYS A 70 -5.19 -21.13 -17.04
N LEU A 71 -4.18 -21.85 -17.53
CA LEU A 71 -2.91 -21.29 -17.98
C LEU A 71 -2.80 -21.40 -19.48
N ILE A 72 -2.47 -20.31 -20.16
CA ILE A 72 -2.17 -20.33 -21.59
C ILE A 72 -0.71 -20.72 -21.77
N ARG A 73 -0.44 -21.91 -22.32
CA ARG A 73 0.91 -22.35 -22.70
C ARG A 73 0.91 -22.71 -24.19
N GLY A 74 1.72 -21.99 -24.98
CA GLY A 74 1.85 -22.27 -26.42
C GLY A 74 0.54 -22.12 -27.22
N GLY A 75 -0.38 -21.26 -26.78
CA GLY A 75 -1.69 -21.06 -27.43
C GLY A 75 -2.82 -21.98 -26.93
N ASN A 76 -2.50 -23.01 -26.14
CA ASN A 76 -3.50 -23.91 -25.56
C ASN A 76 -3.82 -23.54 -24.10
N ALA A 77 -5.09 -23.64 -23.74
CA ALA A 77 -5.56 -23.48 -22.36
C ALA A 77 -5.39 -24.79 -21.59
N ILE A 78 -4.50 -24.79 -20.60
CA ILE A 78 -4.26 -25.93 -19.71
C ILE A 78 -4.90 -25.65 -18.36
N ARG A 79 -5.77 -26.53 -17.89
CA ARG A 79 -6.36 -26.45 -16.55
C ARG A 79 -5.30 -26.81 -15.50
N LYS A 80 -5.06 -25.91 -14.55
CA LYS A 80 -4.34 -26.21 -13.32
C LYS A 80 -5.34 -26.36 -12.17
N ARG A 81 -5.19 -27.43 -11.38
CA ARG A 81 -5.93 -27.66 -10.14
C ARG A 81 -5.09 -27.16 -8.97
N ASN A 82 -5.69 -26.42 -8.07
CA ASN A 82 -5.02 -25.84 -6.90
C ASN A 82 -4.80 -26.90 -5.82
N THR A 83 -3.74 -26.77 -5.04
CA THR A 83 -3.62 -27.46 -3.74
C THR A 83 -4.54 -26.81 -2.71
N CYS A 84 -4.73 -27.44 -1.54
CA CYS A 84 -5.53 -26.85 -0.46
C CYS A 84 -4.98 -25.50 0.01
N GLU A 85 -3.67 -25.34 0.02
CA GLU A 85 -3.01 -24.08 0.38
C GLU A 85 -3.24 -23.02 -0.69
N GLU A 86 -3.03 -23.34 -1.98
CA GLU A 86 -3.28 -22.42 -3.09
C GLU A 86 -4.76 -21.99 -3.17
N ALA A 87 -5.70 -22.88 -2.84
CA ALA A 87 -7.12 -22.56 -2.80
C ALA A 87 -7.49 -21.62 -1.63
N ARG A 88 -6.88 -21.80 -0.46
CA ARG A 88 -7.02 -20.86 0.68
C ARG A 88 -6.43 -19.49 0.34
N ASP A 89 -5.26 -19.46 -0.30
CA ASP A 89 -4.68 -18.19 -0.76
C ASP A 89 -5.59 -17.51 -1.79
N THR A 90 -6.18 -18.26 -2.72
CA THR A 90 -7.13 -17.72 -3.71
C THR A 90 -8.35 -17.10 -3.02
N ARG A 91 -8.91 -17.78 -2.00
CA ARG A 91 -10.00 -17.28 -1.17
C ARG A 91 -9.62 -15.97 -0.45
N ASP A 92 -8.45 -15.95 0.19
CA ASP A 92 -8.00 -14.79 0.97
C ASP A 92 -7.70 -13.58 0.06
N VAL A 93 -7.09 -13.81 -1.10
CA VAL A 93 -6.86 -12.76 -2.10
C VAL A 93 -8.18 -12.24 -2.67
N LEU A 94 -9.17 -13.10 -2.88
CA LEU A 94 -10.51 -12.70 -3.32
C LEU A 94 -11.21 -11.82 -2.27
N ALA A 95 -11.19 -12.23 -1.01
CA ALA A 95 -11.72 -11.45 0.10
C ALA A 95 -11.06 -10.06 0.19
N ASN A 96 -9.72 -10.01 0.11
CA ASN A 96 -8.97 -8.76 0.11
C ASN A 96 -9.31 -7.87 -1.10
N ASN A 97 -9.42 -8.43 -2.30
CA ASN A 97 -9.76 -7.67 -3.50
C ASN A 97 -11.18 -7.10 -3.44
N LEU A 98 -12.16 -7.89 -2.95
CA LEU A 98 -13.53 -7.40 -2.74
C LEU A 98 -13.54 -6.21 -1.77
N TYR A 99 -12.84 -6.34 -0.64
CA TYR A 99 -12.75 -5.29 0.36
C TYR A 99 -12.06 -4.03 -0.18
N THR A 100 -10.87 -4.16 -0.76
CA THR A 100 -10.09 -3.02 -1.28
C THR A 100 -10.87 -2.27 -2.36
N ARG A 101 -11.51 -2.97 -3.29
CA ARG A 101 -12.28 -2.33 -4.37
C ARG A 101 -13.57 -1.69 -3.86
N LEU A 102 -14.20 -2.27 -2.85
CA LEU A 102 -15.35 -1.65 -2.18
C LEU A 102 -14.94 -0.34 -1.49
N VAL A 103 -13.78 -0.33 -0.82
CA VAL A 103 -13.23 0.88 -0.21
C VAL A 103 -12.90 1.92 -1.28
N ASP A 104 -12.24 1.54 -2.37
CA ASP A 104 -11.97 2.44 -3.50
C ASP A 104 -13.27 3.04 -4.06
N TYR A 105 -14.32 2.21 -4.19
CA TYR A 105 -15.64 2.64 -4.63
C TYR A 105 -16.25 3.71 -3.72
N ILE A 106 -16.23 3.47 -2.41
CA ILE A 106 -16.73 4.41 -1.40
C ILE A 106 -15.93 5.72 -1.45
N ILE A 107 -14.58 5.63 -1.52
CA ILE A 107 -13.70 6.80 -1.59
C ILE A 107 -14.00 7.62 -2.85
N GLY A 108 -14.17 6.98 -4.01
CA GLY A 108 -14.45 7.71 -5.24
C GLY A 108 -15.83 8.37 -5.26
N ILE A 109 -16.85 7.79 -4.60
CA ILE A 109 -18.13 8.47 -4.37
C ILE A 109 -17.93 9.73 -3.52
N ILE A 110 -17.20 9.60 -2.40
CA ILE A 110 -16.94 10.73 -1.49
C ILE A 110 -16.17 11.84 -2.21
N ASN A 111 -15.12 11.48 -2.95
CA ASN A 111 -14.30 12.43 -3.71
C ASN A 111 -15.09 13.15 -4.80
N ASN A 112 -16.07 12.51 -5.42
CA ASN A 112 -16.93 13.17 -6.41
C ASN A 112 -17.81 14.27 -5.79
N LYS A 113 -18.09 14.19 -4.49
CA LYS A 113 -18.88 15.19 -3.76
C LYS A 113 -18.04 16.32 -3.18
N LEU A 114 -16.73 16.12 -3.04
CA LEU A 114 -15.80 17.05 -2.40
C LEU A 114 -14.80 17.59 -3.44
N GLY A 115 -15.03 18.80 -3.95
CA GLY A 115 -14.12 19.46 -4.89
C GLY A 115 -14.01 20.96 -4.64
N GLU A 116 -12.80 21.43 -4.32
CA GLU A 116 -12.50 22.85 -4.09
C GLU A 116 -11.22 23.33 -4.80
N LYS A 117 -11.09 24.65 -4.95
CA LYS A 117 -9.98 25.33 -5.65
C LYS A 117 -8.65 25.29 -4.90
N TYR A 118 -8.70 25.33 -3.57
CA TYR A 118 -7.52 25.25 -2.70
C TYR A 118 -7.70 24.05 -1.78
N SER A 119 -6.62 23.30 -1.51
CA SER A 119 -6.69 22.13 -0.65
C SER A 119 -5.52 22.11 0.31
N ILE A 120 -5.81 21.76 1.57
CA ILE A 120 -4.81 21.37 2.56
C ILE A 120 -4.78 19.85 2.57
N LYS A 121 -3.61 19.27 2.29
CA LYS A 121 -3.43 17.81 2.30
C LYS A 121 -2.93 17.38 3.67
N ILE A 122 -3.73 16.60 4.37
CA ILE A 122 -3.36 15.99 5.64
C ILE A 122 -2.97 14.54 5.37
N LEU A 123 -1.71 14.19 5.65
CA LEU A 123 -1.21 12.84 5.52
C LEU A 123 -1.22 12.15 6.90
N ASP A 124 -2.21 11.29 7.11
CA ASP A 124 -2.23 10.34 8.23
C ASP A 124 -1.81 8.97 7.72
N TYR A 125 -0.82 8.36 8.38
CA TYR A 125 -0.25 7.09 7.95
C TYR A 125 0.21 6.27 9.15
N PHE A 126 0.29 4.94 8.95
CA PHE A 126 0.75 4.02 9.98
C PHE A 126 2.15 4.41 10.47
N GLY A 127 2.26 4.59 11.79
CA GLY A 127 3.56 4.75 12.45
C GLY A 127 4.40 3.48 12.33
N PHE A 128 5.65 3.58 12.75
CA PHE A 128 6.59 2.46 12.71
C PHE A 128 6.08 1.26 13.53
N GLU A 129 6.09 0.07 12.93
CA GLU A 129 5.55 -1.16 13.52
C GLU A 129 6.67 -2.12 13.95
N CYS A 130 6.52 -2.70 15.14
CA CYS A 130 7.41 -3.74 15.63
C CYS A 130 6.62 -4.71 16.51
N PHE A 131 6.29 -5.86 15.94
CA PHE A 131 5.58 -6.95 16.60
C PHE A 131 6.52 -8.13 16.86
N LYS A 132 6.00 -9.14 17.57
CA LYS A 132 6.73 -10.41 17.79
C LYS A 132 7.04 -11.14 16.49
N GLN A 133 6.15 -11.05 15.51
CA GLN A 133 6.31 -11.57 14.15
C GLN A 133 6.00 -10.44 13.18
N ASN A 134 6.95 -10.12 12.29
CA ASN A 134 6.80 -9.06 11.31
C ASN A 134 6.89 -9.68 9.92
N ASN A 135 5.86 -9.46 9.10
CA ASN A 135 5.71 -10.09 7.79
C ASN A 135 5.82 -9.01 6.70
N LEU A 136 5.33 -9.30 5.48
CA LEU A 136 5.35 -8.37 4.36
C LEU A 136 4.70 -7.02 4.70
N SER A 137 3.54 -7.02 5.38
CA SER A 137 2.82 -5.79 5.72
C SER A 137 3.66 -4.85 6.59
N GLN A 138 4.23 -5.35 7.69
CA GLN A 138 5.13 -4.56 8.56
C GLN A 138 6.36 -4.08 7.79
N PHE A 139 6.93 -4.94 6.94
CA PHE A 139 8.07 -4.58 6.11
C PHE A 139 7.75 -3.39 5.20
N LEU A 140 6.61 -3.39 4.51
CA LEU A 140 6.16 -2.28 3.66
C LEU A 140 5.87 -1.01 4.48
N VAL A 141 5.19 -1.13 5.62
CA VAL A 141 4.91 0.00 6.53
C VAL A 141 6.21 0.64 7.02
N ASN A 142 7.18 -0.16 7.45
CA ASN A 142 8.45 0.34 7.94
C ASN A 142 9.32 0.92 6.82
N CYS A 143 9.25 0.37 5.61
CA CYS A 143 9.89 0.97 4.43
C CYS A 143 9.29 2.35 4.09
N LEU A 144 7.97 2.51 4.18
CA LEU A 144 7.31 3.81 3.98
C LEU A 144 7.75 4.81 5.05
N ASN A 145 7.82 4.38 6.31
CA ASN A 145 8.31 5.20 7.41
C ASN A 145 9.76 5.66 7.19
N GLU A 146 10.64 4.77 6.71
CA GLU A 146 12.02 5.13 6.34
C GLU A 146 12.04 6.16 5.20
N GLN A 147 11.23 5.97 4.16
CA GLN A 147 11.16 6.88 3.02
C GLN A 147 10.66 8.28 3.40
N LEU A 148 9.62 8.36 4.24
CA LEU A 148 9.08 9.63 4.74
C LEU A 148 10.03 10.31 5.73
N HIS A 149 10.70 9.53 6.58
CA HIS A 149 11.73 10.07 7.47
C HIS A 149 12.92 10.64 6.68
N TYR A 150 13.36 9.94 5.62
CA TYR A 150 14.41 10.46 4.73
C TYR A 150 13.99 11.76 4.05
N HIS A 151 12.76 11.83 3.54
CA HIS A 151 12.23 13.07 2.94
C HIS A 151 12.19 14.23 3.94
N PHE A 152 11.77 13.98 5.18
CA PHE A 152 11.84 14.98 6.26
C PHE A 152 13.26 15.48 6.49
N LEU A 153 14.25 14.59 6.59
CA LEU A 153 15.65 14.98 6.80
C LEU A 153 16.18 15.82 5.64
N GLN A 154 15.81 15.47 4.40
CA GLN A 154 16.15 16.27 3.23
C GLN A 154 15.52 17.67 3.30
N ARG A 155 14.23 17.76 3.63
CA ARG A 155 13.52 19.05 3.67
C ARG A 155 14.02 19.97 4.77
N ILE A 156 14.26 19.44 5.97
CA ILE A 156 14.64 20.22 7.16
C ILE A 156 16.11 20.58 7.18
N PHE A 157 16.99 19.72 6.66
CA PHE A 157 18.43 19.94 6.74
C PHE A 157 19.06 20.16 5.36
N SER A 158 18.94 19.20 4.44
CA SER A 158 19.68 19.26 3.16
C SER A 158 19.26 20.44 2.28
N TRP A 159 17.95 20.67 2.13
CA TRP A 159 17.42 21.74 1.28
C TRP A 159 17.61 23.11 1.94
N GLU A 160 17.46 23.19 3.26
CA GLU A 160 17.75 24.43 4.01
C GLU A 160 19.19 24.89 3.79
N ILE A 161 20.15 23.96 3.88
CA ILE A 161 21.58 24.23 3.62
C ILE A 161 21.79 24.66 2.17
N LEU A 162 21.17 23.99 1.21
CA LEU A 162 21.29 24.31 -0.21
C LEU A 162 20.75 25.71 -0.53
N ASP A 163 19.62 26.09 0.08
CA ASP A 163 19.07 27.43 -0.13
C ASP A 163 19.97 28.51 0.49
N LEU A 164 20.55 28.28 1.68
CA LEU A 164 21.52 29.21 2.29
C LEU A 164 22.80 29.36 1.45
N GLN A 165 23.27 28.27 0.84
CA GLN A 165 24.40 28.31 -0.09
C GLN A 165 24.09 29.12 -1.35
N ASN A 166 22.89 28.95 -1.91
CA ASN A 166 22.46 29.69 -3.09
C ASN A 166 22.28 31.19 -2.82
N GLU A 167 21.90 31.56 -1.60
CA GLU A 167 21.76 32.95 -1.15
C GLU A 167 23.07 33.53 -0.59
N GLU A 168 24.17 32.76 -0.62
CA GLU A 168 25.50 33.16 -0.12
C GLU A 168 25.49 33.60 1.36
N VAL A 169 24.59 33.01 2.17
CA VAL A 169 24.46 33.31 3.61
C VAL A 169 25.40 32.42 4.43
N GLU A 170 26.16 33.01 5.35
CA GLU A 170 26.98 32.24 6.29
C GLU A 170 26.09 31.39 7.23
N TYR A 171 26.44 30.11 7.36
CA TYR A 171 25.72 29.18 8.22
C TYR A 171 26.66 28.19 8.92
N THR A 172 26.20 27.65 10.06
CA THR A 172 26.92 26.61 10.80
C THR A 172 26.41 25.22 10.39
N PRO A 173 27.26 24.31 9.89
CA PRO A 173 26.83 22.97 9.50
C PRO A 173 26.37 22.13 10.70
N ILE A 174 25.15 21.60 10.63
CA ILE A 174 24.60 20.71 11.65
C ILE A 174 24.71 19.27 11.20
N LYS A 175 25.39 18.46 12.02
CA LYS A 175 25.48 17.01 11.80
C LYS A 175 24.18 16.35 12.25
N TYR A 176 23.57 15.57 11.36
CA TYR A 176 22.39 14.75 11.63
C TYR A 176 22.59 13.33 11.10
N TYR A 177 21.86 12.37 11.66
CA TYR A 177 21.87 10.98 11.17
C TYR A 177 21.05 10.85 9.89
N SER A 178 21.62 10.26 8.85
CA SER A 178 20.92 9.96 7.60
C SER A 178 20.61 8.47 7.50
N ASN A 179 19.35 8.15 7.23
CA ASN A 179 18.86 6.78 7.00
C ASN A 179 18.98 6.33 5.54
N ARG A 180 19.68 7.09 4.67
CA ARG A 180 19.83 6.78 3.23
C ARG A 180 20.39 5.38 2.97
N VAL A 181 21.34 4.91 3.77
CA VAL A 181 21.93 3.57 3.61
C VAL A 181 20.89 2.47 3.83
N THR A 182 20.10 2.57 4.91
CA THR A 182 18.99 1.66 5.18
C THR A 182 17.98 1.67 4.03
N LEU A 183 17.61 2.86 3.55
CA LEU A 183 16.65 3.01 2.45
C LEU A 183 17.15 2.36 1.14
N ASN A 184 18.43 2.54 0.81
CA ASN A 184 19.05 1.93 -0.38
C ASN A 184 19.06 0.40 -0.29
N GLU A 185 19.44 -0.15 0.88
CA GLU A 185 19.46 -1.61 1.09
C GLU A 185 18.03 -2.22 1.03
N LEU A 186 16.99 -1.45 1.37
CA LEU A 186 15.59 -1.88 1.33
C LEU A 186 14.93 -1.72 -0.05
N LEU A 187 15.02 -0.53 -0.65
CA LEU A 187 14.23 -0.14 -1.82
C LEU A 187 15.04 -0.01 -3.11
N GLY A 188 16.37 -0.02 -3.02
CA GLY A 188 17.28 0.12 -4.15
C GLY A 188 17.01 -0.90 -5.27
N LYS A 189 17.35 -0.52 -6.50
CA LYS A 189 17.30 -1.42 -7.65
C LYS A 189 18.71 -1.63 -8.22
N PRO A 190 19.04 -2.86 -8.67
CA PRO A 190 18.25 -4.09 -8.57
C PRO A 190 18.34 -4.78 -7.20
N GLU A 191 19.23 -4.33 -6.31
CA GLU A 191 19.68 -5.12 -5.16
C GLU A 191 18.94 -4.88 -3.84
N GLY A 192 17.96 -3.99 -3.80
CA GLY A 192 17.17 -3.76 -2.58
C GLY A 192 16.34 -4.99 -2.20
N VAL A 193 16.13 -5.21 -0.90
CA VAL A 193 15.34 -6.35 -0.38
C VAL A 193 13.96 -6.46 -1.07
N LEU A 194 13.29 -5.33 -1.30
CA LEU A 194 12.00 -5.30 -2.00
C LEU A 194 12.08 -5.77 -3.45
N SER A 195 13.21 -5.55 -4.14
CA SER A 195 13.45 -6.06 -5.50
C SER A 195 13.64 -7.57 -5.51
N ILE A 196 14.38 -8.10 -4.53
CA ILE A 196 14.60 -9.54 -4.37
C ILE A 196 13.28 -10.26 -4.05
N ILE A 197 12.46 -9.70 -3.15
CA ILE A 197 11.10 -10.21 -2.85
C ILE A 197 10.24 -10.23 -4.11
N ASP A 198 10.25 -9.13 -4.87
CA ASP A 198 9.47 -9.00 -6.10
C ASP A 198 9.87 -10.04 -7.16
N ASP A 199 11.17 -10.27 -7.33
CA ASP A 199 11.70 -11.28 -8.24
C ASP A 199 11.35 -12.72 -7.80
N ALA A 200 11.50 -13.03 -6.50
CA ALA A 200 11.10 -14.32 -5.93
C ALA A 200 9.61 -14.61 -6.20
N SER A 201 8.77 -13.59 -6.00
CA SER A 201 7.32 -13.70 -6.18
C SER A 201 6.95 -13.98 -7.63
N LYS A 202 7.56 -13.25 -8.58
CA LYS A 202 7.35 -13.40 -10.03
C LYS A 202 7.82 -14.74 -10.57
N LYS A 203 8.90 -15.29 -10.01
CA LYS A 203 9.48 -16.58 -10.41
C LYS A 203 8.85 -17.79 -9.73
N GLY A 204 7.93 -17.58 -8.80
CA GLY A 204 7.31 -18.68 -8.06
C GLY A 204 8.21 -19.27 -6.97
N LEU A 205 9.23 -18.53 -6.51
CA LEU A 205 10.24 -18.99 -5.55
C LEU A 205 9.83 -18.69 -4.11
N ASN A 206 10.47 -19.37 -3.15
CA ASN A 206 10.15 -19.31 -1.72
C ASN A 206 11.04 -18.31 -0.94
N GLY A 207 10.77 -18.14 0.35
CA GLY A 207 11.53 -17.23 1.22
C GLY A 207 13.04 -17.52 1.28
N ARG A 208 13.47 -18.79 1.13
CA ARG A 208 14.90 -19.13 1.14
C ARG A 208 15.66 -18.51 -0.03
N TYR A 209 15.01 -18.36 -1.18
CA TYR A 209 15.59 -17.63 -2.31
C TYR A 209 15.89 -16.17 -1.94
N VAL A 210 15.02 -15.52 -1.15
CA VAL A 210 15.22 -14.15 -0.69
C VAL A 210 16.46 -14.06 0.19
N ILE A 211 16.58 -14.94 1.19
CA ILE A 211 17.74 -14.98 2.09
C ILE A 211 19.03 -15.32 1.35
N GLY A 212 18.99 -16.30 0.43
CA GLY A 212 20.13 -16.68 -0.40
C GLY A 212 20.68 -15.52 -1.22
N ASN A 213 19.82 -14.75 -1.90
CA ASN A 213 20.26 -13.57 -2.66
C ASN A 213 20.81 -12.45 -1.77
N MET A 214 20.37 -12.37 -0.51
CA MET A 214 20.89 -11.39 0.44
C MET A 214 22.29 -11.74 0.96
N HIS A 215 22.68 -13.03 1.00
CA HIS A 215 24.02 -13.47 1.41
C HIS A 215 25.13 -13.01 0.46
N HIS A 216 24.81 -12.81 -0.82
CA HIS A 216 25.78 -12.45 -1.84
C HIS A 216 26.24 -10.98 -1.77
N GLN A 217 25.78 -10.21 -0.78
CA GLN A 217 26.05 -8.78 -0.67
C GLN A 217 26.42 -8.40 0.76
N GLU A 218 27.52 -7.66 0.90
CA GLU A 218 27.84 -7.00 2.16
C GLU A 218 26.82 -5.88 2.43
N ARG A 219 26.08 -6.05 3.53
CA ARG A 219 25.02 -5.13 3.97
C ARG A 219 25.30 -4.67 5.39
N SER A 220 25.18 -3.37 5.61
CA SER A 220 25.48 -2.75 6.90
C SER A 220 24.26 -2.66 7.81
N LYS A 221 23.07 -2.49 7.23
CA LYS A 221 21.82 -2.27 7.97
C LYS A 221 20.91 -3.49 7.96
N VAL A 222 20.93 -4.27 6.89
CA VAL A 222 20.18 -5.51 6.76
C VAL A 222 21.07 -6.71 7.05
N LYS A 223 20.73 -7.51 8.04
CA LYS A 223 21.50 -8.70 8.47
C LYS A 223 20.61 -9.92 8.57
N ILE A 224 21.02 -11.00 7.93
CA ILE A 224 20.37 -12.30 8.01
C ILE A 224 20.55 -12.84 9.44
N THR A 225 19.47 -13.33 10.04
CA THR A 225 19.48 -13.87 11.41
C THR A 225 19.23 -15.36 11.45
N ASP A 226 18.49 -15.90 10.47
CA ASP A 226 18.17 -17.31 10.32
C ASP A 226 17.84 -17.63 8.85
N ASP A 227 17.64 -18.91 8.50
CA ASP A 227 17.30 -19.40 7.15
C ASP A 227 16.00 -18.80 6.58
N LEU A 228 15.13 -18.30 7.45
CA LEU A 228 13.85 -17.68 7.10
C LEU A 228 13.66 -16.31 7.77
N GLU A 229 14.71 -15.72 8.35
CA GLU A 229 14.60 -14.42 9.01
C GLU A 229 15.78 -13.50 8.69
N PHE A 230 15.45 -12.23 8.48
CA PHE A 230 16.44 -11.16 8.41
C PHE A 230 16.02 -10.02 9.32
N SER A 231 16.99 -9.22 9.73
CA SER A 231 16.81 -8.05 10.56
C SER A 231 17.27 -6.79 9.86
N VAL A 232 16.61 -5.67 10.14
CA VAL A 232 16.91 -4.37 9.58
C VAL A 232 17.13 -3.38 10.72
N THR A 233 18.22 -2.62 10.63
CA THR A 233 18.51 -1.52 11.54
C THR A 233 17.87 -0.24 10.99
N HIS A 234 16.66 0.05 11.45
CA HIS A 234 15.88 1.24 11.09
C HIS A 234 16.29 2.47 11.89
N TYR A 235 15.81 3.66 11.49
CA TYR A 235 16.07 4.91 12.21
C TYR A 235 15.59 4.89 13.68
N THR A 236 14.56 4.09 13.99
CA THR A 236 14.00 3.97 15.34
C THR A 236 14.47 2.74 16.12
N GLY A 237 15.10 1.77 15.48
CA GLY A 237 15.53 0.53 16.13
C GLY A 237 15.68 -0.66 15.18
N LYS A 238 16.07 -1.81 15.73
CA LYS A 238 16.21 -3.06 14.98
C LYS A 238 14.89 -3.83 14.93
N VAL A 239 14.49 -4.30 13.75
CA VAL A 239 13.29 -5.14 13.56
C VAL A 239 13.67 -6.40 12.78
N SER A 240 13.13 -7.55 13.18
CA SER A 240 13.29 -8.83 12.47
C SER A 240 12.03 -9.17 11.69
N TYR A 241 12.20 -9.66 10.46
CA TYR A 241 11.15 -10.02 9.51
C TYR A 241 11.27 -11.48 9.10
N ASN A 242 10.13 -12.17 9.04
CA ASN A 242 10.05 -13.56 8.63
C ASN A 242 9.67 -13.67 7.15
N VAL A 243 10.49 -14.34 6.34
CA VAL A 243 10.30 -14.45 4.89
C VAL A 243 9.47 -15.64 4.44
N ARG A 244 8.98 -16.49 5.36
CA ARG A 244 8.30 -17.76 5.04
C ARG A 244 7.18 -17.57 4.01
N GLU A 245 6.30 -16.60 4.24
CA GLU A 245 5.11 -16.34 3.41
C GLU A 245 5.24 -15.07 2.56
N ILE A 246 6.35 -14.33 2.66
CA ILE A 246 6.50 -13.02 2.02
C ILE A 246 6.35 -13.11 0.49
N PRO A 247 7.04 -14.03 -0.23
CA PRO A 247 6.91 -14.11 -1.69
C PRO A 247 5.51 -14.49 -2.16
N GLU A 248 4.79 -15.32 -1.40
CA GLU A 248 3.43 -15.77 -1.73
C GLU A 248 2.43 -14.62 -1.54
N LYS A 249 2.46 -13.99 -0.36
CA LYS A 249 1.62 -12.82 -0.05
C LYS A 249 1.88 -11.63 -0.97
N ASN A 250 3.09 -11.50 -1.50
CA ASN A 250 3.43 -10.43 -2.43
C ASN A 250 2.85 -10.61 -3.85
N ARG A 251 2.40 -11.81 -4.26
CA ARG A 251 1.86 -12.05 -5.62
C ARG A 251 0.55 -11.32 -5.87
N ASP A 252 -0.30 -11.22 -4.86
CA ASP A 252 -1.65 -10.60 -4.90
C ASP A 252 -2.43 -10.96 -6.17
N PHE A 253 -2.41 -12.25 -6.52
CA PHE A 253 -2.89 -12.76 -7.81
C PHE A 253 -4.29 -13.34 -7.69
N LEU A 254 -5.23 -12.83 -8.50
CA LEU A 254 -6.51 -13.48 -8.77
C LEU A 254 -6.51 -14.10 -10.16
N SER A 255 -7.07 -15.31 -10.25
CA SER A 255 -7.22 -15.98 -11.53
C SER A 255 -8.20 -15.21 -12.44
N PRO A 256 -7.98 -15.24 -13.77
CA PRO A 256 -8.91 -14.64 -14.72
C PRO A 256 -10.35 -15.14 -14.56
N GLU A 257 -10.52 -16.41 -14.17
CA GLU A 257 -11.84 -17.04 -14.01
C GLU A 257 -12.60 -16.53 -12.79
N VAL A 258 -11.91 -16.23 -11.68
CA VAL A 258 -12.52 -15.56 -10.53
C VAL A 258 -12.99 -14.16 -10.94
N ILE A 259 -12.12 -13.39 -11.61
CA ILE A 259 -12.44 -12.03 -12.07
C ILE A 259 -13.63 -12.04 -13.04
N GLU A 260 -13.64 -12.95 -14.01
CA GLU A 260 -14.70 -13.05 -15.00
C GLU A 260 -16.04 -13.47 -14.38
N THR A 261 -16.01 -14.32 -13.36
CA THR A 261 -17.23 -14.68 -12.61
C THR A 261 -17.85 -13.44 -11.95
N LEU A 262 -17.03 -12.58 -11.36
CA LEU A 262 -17.49 -11.36 -10.69
C LEU A 262 -17.94 -10.27 -11.67
N ARG A 263 -17.34 -10.18 -12.86
CA ARG A 263 -17.80 -9.27 -13.94
C ARG A 263 -19.21 -9.59 -14.42
N ASN A 264 -19.58 -10.86 -14.38
CA ASN A 264 -20.89 -11.34 -14.81
C ASN A 264 -21.93 -11.33 -13.67
N SER A 265 -21.64 -10.65 -12.55
CA SER A 265 -22.63 -10.38 -11.50
C SER A 265 -23.84 -9.63 -12.06
N GLN A 266 -25.04 -9.98 -11.60
CA GLN A 266 -26.27 -9.24 -11.93
C GLN A 266 -26.34 -7.89 -11.21
N ASN A 267 -25.59 -7.73 -10.12
CA ASN A 267 -25.47 -6.46 -9.42
C ASN A 267 -24.51 -5.53 -10.19
N PRO A 268 -24.97 -4.37 -10.69
CA PRO A 268 -24.16 -3.51 -11.54
C PRO A 268 -22.96 -2.89 -10.83
N ILE A 269 -23.06 -2.65 -9.51
CA ILE A 269 -21.94 -2.13 -8.72
C ILE A 269 -20.86 -3.19 -8.63
N ILE A 270 -21.21 -4.44 -8.30
CA ILE A 270 -20.26 -5.56 -8.22
C ILE A 270 -19.60 -5.81 -9.57
N SER A 271 -20.38 -5.86 -10.66
CA SER A 271 -19.84 -6.00 -12.02
C SER A 271 -18.83 -4.88 -12.35
N MET A 272 -19.14 -3.64 -11.98
CA MET A 272 -18.25 -2.49 -12.17
C MET A 272 -16.94 -2.62 -11.39
N LEU A 273 -16.96 -3.11 -10.13
CA LEU A 273 -15.75 -3.34 -9.32
C LEU A 273 -14.72 -4.24 -10.03
N PHE A 274 -15.17 -5.15 -10.91
CA PHE A 274 -14.31 -6.11 -11.62
C PHE A 274 -14.15 -5.82 -13.12
N THR A 275 -14.92 -4.89 -13.66
CA THR A 275 -14.82 -4.45 -15.07
C THR A 275 -13.88 -3.25 -15.22
N ASN A 276 -13.88 -2.31 -14.26
CA ASN A 276 -13.08 -1.10 -14.34
C ASN A 276 -11.57 -1.39 -14.28
N LYS A 277 -10.76 -0.56 -14.93
CA LYS A 277 -9.30 -0.70 -14.89
C LYS A 277 -8.74 -0.20 -13.56
N LEU A 278 -7.54 -0.65 -13.23
CA LEU A 278 -6.79 -0.18 -12.07
C LEU A 278 -5.79 0.89 -12.50
N ASP A 279 -5.52 1.86 -11.64
CA ASP A 279 -4.43 2.82 -11.84
C ASP A 279 -3.06 2.19 -11.51
N LYS A 280 -1.98 2.96 -11.67
CA LYS A 280 -0.61 2.55 -11.28
C LYS A 280 -0.45 2.25 -9.79
N ASN A 281 -1.34 2.72 -8.94
CA ASN A 281 -1.34 2.51 -7.49
C ASN A 281 -2.24 1.34 -7.08
N GLY A 282 -2.83 0.63 -8.05
CA GLY A 282 -3.67 -0.53 -7.80
C GLY A 282 -5.11 -0.18 -7.44
N ASN A 283 -5.47 1.11 -7.42
CA ASN A 283 -6.81 1.55 -7.05
C ASN A 283 -7.77 1.43 -8.23
N LEU A 284 -9.04 1.18 -7.93
CA LEU A 284 -10.11 1.13 -8.92
C LEU A 284 -10.36 2.51 -9.55
N CYS A 285 -10.26 2.61 -10.88
CA CYS A 285 -10.68 3.83 -11.58
C CYS A 285 -12.22 3.86 -11.67
N ILE A 286 -12.87 4.76 -10.93
CA ILE A 286 -14.31 5.00 -11.06
C ILE A 286 -14.55 6.03 -12.17
N PRO A 287 -15.34 5.72 -13.21
CA PRO A 287 -15.81 6.75 -14.12
C PRO A 287 -16.72 7.71 -13.34
N VAL A 288 -16.29 8.97 -13.26
CA VAL A 288 -17.16 10.05 -12.77
C VAL A 288 -18.13 10.35 -13.89
N ASP A 289 -19.43 10.14 -13.67
CA ASP A 289 -20.45 10.60 -14.61
C ASP A 289 -20.30 12.12 -14.77
N GLU A 290 -19.81 12.57 -15.93
CA GLU A 290 -19.89 13.97 -16.36
C GLU A 290 -21.37 14.33 -16.57
N VAL A 291 -22.07 14.64 -15.48
CA VAL A 291 -23.36 15.31 -15.55
C VAL A 291 -23.13 16.75 -16.03
N LYS A 292 -23.21 16.93 -17.35
CA LYS A 292 -23.53 18.18 -18.05
C LYS A 292 -22.73 19.42 -17.61
N ARG A 293 -21.51 19.59 -18.16
CA ARG A 293 -20.96 20.94 -18.41
C ARG A 293 -20.50 21.06 -19.86
N ASN A 294 -21.37 21.71 -20.64
CA ASN A 294 -21.15 22.38 -21.92
C ASN A 294 -20.38 21.66 -23.02
N LYS A 295 -21.11 21.38 -24.11
CA LYS A 295 -20.61 21.36 -25.48
C LYS A 295 -19.69 22.57 -25.67
N TYR A 296 -18.37 22.34 -25.76
CA TYR A 296 -17.40 22.98 -26.66
C TYR A 296 -15.98 22.50 -26.25
N SER A 297 -15.21 22.08 -27.24
CA SER A 297 -13.81 21.62 -27.18
C SER A 297 -13.55 20.22 -26.60
N PHE A 298 -13.59 19.27 -27.52
CA PHE A 298 -12.93 17.97 -27.44
C PHE A 298 -11.41 18.17 -27.51
N THR A 299 -10.73 18.42 -26.39
CA THR A 299 -9.28 18.15 -26.22
C THR A 299 -8.89 18.25 -24.73
N SER A 300 -9.16 17.20 -23.95
CA SER A 300 -8.40 16.90 -22.74
C SER A 300 -7.73 15.54 -22.92
N LYS A 301 -6.63 15.56 -23.67
CA LYS A 301 -5.60 14.51 -23.63
C LYS A 301 -4.95 14.52 -22.25
N THR A 302 -5.60 13.98 -21.23
CA THR A 302 -4.92 13.42 -20.06
C THR A 302 -4.58 11.97 -20.37
N SER A 303 -3.38 11.80 -20.90
CA SER A 303 -2.63 10.58 -21.19
C SER A 303 -3.20 9.25 -20.66
N VAL A 304 -3.81 8.47 -21.56
CA VAL A 304 -4.23 7.06 -21.37
C VAL A 304 -3.01 6.11 -21.41
N ASN A 305 -1.99 6.35 -20.59
CA ASN A 305 -0.78 5.51 -20.53
C ASN A 305 -0.55 4.76 -19.20
N ASN A 306 -1.44 4.90 -18.20
CA ASN A 306 -1.24 4.33 -16.85
C ASN A 306 -2.43 3.52 -16.31
N GLN A 307 -3.30 3.00 -17.17
CA GLN A 307 -4.39 2.11 -16.77
C GLN A 307 -4.01 0.66 -17.01
N PHE A 308 -4.10 -0.17 -15.98
CA PHE A 308 -3.72 -1.57 -16.00
C PHE A 308 -4.94 -2.46 -16.06
N SER A 309 -4.86 -3.51 -16.88
CA SER A 309 -5.86 -4.57 -16.90
C SER A 309 -5.75 -5.38 -15.60
N GLN A 310 -6.90 -5.80 -15.07
CA GLN A 310 -6.95 -6.68 -13.90
C GLN A 310 -6.46 -8.11 -14.18
N ILE A 311 -6.34 -8.50 -15.46
CA ILE A 311 -6.02 -9.87 -15.88
C ILE A 311 -4.61 -9.98 -16.48
N LYS A 312 -4.06 -8.88 -17.03
CA LYS A 312 -2.78 -8.93 -17.76
C LYS A 312 -1.61 -8.48 -16.88
N LYS A 313 -0.59 -9.34 -16.80
CA LYS A 313 0.67 -9.19 -16.03
C LYS A 313 0.45 -9.14 -14.52
N MET A 314 1.00 -10.12 -13.80
CA MET A 314 0.95 -10.19 -12.33
C MET A 314 1.51 -8.89 -11.73
N ARG A 315 0.70 -8.24 -10.89
CA ARG A 315 1.10 -7.02 -10.17
C ARG A 315 1.33 -7.37 -8.71
N THR A 316 2.59 -7.38 -8.32
CA THR A 316 2.95 -7.64 -6.94
C THR A 316 2.65 -6.45 -6.04
N GLN A 317 2.43 -6.70 -4.74
CA GLN A 317 2.31 -5.64 -3.74
C GLN A 317 3.55 -4.74 -3.73
N ALA A 318 4.74 -5.30 -3.94
CA ALA A 318 5.99 -4.56 -4.10
C ALA A 318 5.98 -3.56 -5.28
N THR A 319 5.36 -3.93 -6.41
CA THR A 319 5.22 -3.04 -7.57
C THR A 319 4.26 -1.90 -7.26
N ILE A 320 3.12 -2.23 -6.64
CA ILE A 320 2.10 -1.27 -6.21
C ILE A 320 2.69 -0.28 -5.20
N PHE A 321 3.36 -0.78 -4.16
CA PHE A 321 4.01 0.01 -3.12
C PHE A 321 5.01 1.02 -3.67
N ARG A 322 5.81 0.63 -4.68
CA ARG A 322 6.77 1.55 -5.31
C ARG A 322 6.08 2.69 -6.06
N ALA A 323 4.99 2.40 -6.77
CA ALA A 323 4.22 3.43 -7.45
C ALA A 323 3.60 4.42 -6.44
N LEU A 324 3.01 3.89 -5.37
CA LEU A 324 2.47 4.66 -4.25
C LEU A 324 3.51 5.59 -3.63
N CYS A 325 4.70 5.07 -3.28
CA CYS A 325 5.77 5.87 -2.68
C CYS A 325 6.22 7.01 -3.60
N LEU A 326 6.36 6.73 -4.90
CA LEU A 326 6.81 7.71 -5.87
C LEU A 326 5.77 8.83 -6.08
N ASP A 327 4.50 8.47 -6.12
CA ASP A 327 3.41 9.44 -6.24
C ASP A 327 3.27 10.29 -4.98
N LEU A 328 3.32 9.67 -3.80
CA LEU A 328 3.26 10.38 -2.53
C LEU A 328 4.41 11.39 -2.41
N LEU A 329 5.65 10.99 -2.73
CA LEU A 329 6.79 11.91 -2.70
C LEU A 329 6.67 13.05 -3.72
N LYS A 330 6.10 12.79 -4.89
CA LYS A 330 5.81 13.85 -5.87
C LYS A 330 4.82 14.87 -5.31
N GLU A 331 3.75 14.40 -4.67
CA GLU A 331 2.78 15.29 -4.05
C GLU A 331 3.37 16.09 -2.89
N LEU A 332 4.24 15.49 -2.07
CA LEU A 332 4.93 16.17 -0.98
C LEU A 332 6.03 17.14 -1.45
N SER A 333 6.50 16.98 -2.70
CA SER A 333 7.53 17.82 -3.31
C SER A 333 7.00 19.09 -4.01
N VAL A 334 5.68 19.34 -4.00
CA VAL A 334 5.08 20.51 -4.66
C VAL A 334 5.62 21.79 -4.01
N GLY A 335 6.20 22.66 -4.86
CA GLY A 335 7.15 23.70 -4.47
C GLY A 335 6.61 24.90 -3.70
N SER A 336 7.51 25.87 -3.49
CA SER A 336 7.42 27.05 -2.60
C SER A 336 6.23 28.00 -2.82
N GLY A 337 5.43 27.81 -3.88
CA GLY A 337 4.19 28.56 -4.13
C GLY A 337 2.92 27.99 -3.45
N SER A 338 3.03 26.87 -2.73
CA SER A 338 1.89 26.12 -2.16
C SER A 338 1.72 26.25 -0.63
N GLY A 339 2.49 27.10 0.03
CA GLY A 339 2.51 27.19 1.52
C GLY A 339 3.46 26.19 2.20
N GLY A 340 4.01 25.23 1.44
CA GLY A 340 5.03 24.29 1.91
C GLY A 340 4.49 23.11 2.73
N THR A 341 5.42 22.28 3.22
CA THR A 341 5.10 21.05 3.97
C THR A 341 5.35 21.26 5.45
N HIS A 342 4.31 21.07 6.26
CA HIS A 342 4.38 21.13 7.72
C HIS A 342 4.49 19.73 8.31
N PHE A 343 5.44 19.52 9.24
CA PHE A 343 5.66 18.24 9.87
C PHE A 343 5.18 18.26 11.32
N VAL A 344 4.26 17.34 11.66
CA VAL A 344 3.82 17.09 13.03
C VAL A 344 4.43 15.78 13.52
N ARG A 345 5.17 15.80 14.63
CA ARG A 345 5.81 14.62 15.23
C ARG A 345 5.06 14.19 16.49
N CYS A 346 4.24 13.16 16.37
CA CYS A 346 3.54 12.55 17.49
C CYS A 346 4.50 11.69 18.31
N ILE A 347 4.46 11.80 19.65
CA ILE A 347 5.30 11.03 20.57
C ILE A 347 4.41 10.15 21.44
N ARG A 348 4.73 8.86 21.50
CA ARG A 348 4.06 7.92 22.39
C ARG A 348 4.65 8.03 23.80
N THR A 349 3.80 8.27 24.80
CA THR A 349 4.24 8.44 26.19
C THR A 349 4.46 7.12 26.92
N ASP A 350 3.76 6.06 26.51
CA ASP A 350 3.92 4.71 27.07
C ASP A 350 3.45 3.57 26.14
N LEU A 351 3.96 2.35 26.37
CA LEU A 351 3.59 1.16 25.59
C LEU A 351 2.29 0.45 26.02
N LYS A 352 1.73 0.81 27.18
CA LYS A 352 0.53 0.21 27.80
C LYS A 352 -0.76 1.01 27.55
N ARG A 353 -0.69 2.12 26.81
CA ARG A 353 -1.82 3.02 26.50
C ARG A 353 -2.52 3.56 27.75
N ARG A 354 -1.75 3.95 28.77
CA ARG A 354 -2.31 4.44 30.05
C ARG A 354 -2.32 5.97 30.07
N PRO A 355 -3.47 6.62 30.32
CA PRO A 355 -3.51 8.07 30.39
C PRO A 355 -2.57 8.57 31.50
N GLN A 356 -1.96 9.75 31.29
CA GLN A 356 -1.04 10.41 32.22
C GLN A 356 0.22 9.62 32.60
N HIS A 357 0.53 8.53 31.91
CA HIS A 357 1.76 7.78 32.13
C HIS A 357 2.89 8.31 31.25
N PHE A 358 4.10 8.40 31.81
CA PHE A 358 5.27 8.97 31.15
C PHE A 358 6.48 8.04 31.31
N GLN A 359 6.91 7.41 30.22
CA GLN A 359 8.10 6.55 30.18
C GLN A 359 9.27 7.32 29.60
N LYS A 360 10.12 7.87 30.48
CA LYS A 360 11.24 8.76 30.13
C LYS A 360 12.14 8.17 29.02
N GLU A 361 12.51 6.90 29.14
CA GLU A 361 13.45 6.26 28.22
C GLU A 361 12.85 6.00 26.84
N LEU A 362 11.56 5.66 26.79
CA LEU A 362 10.81 5.52 25.54
C LEU A 362 10.71 6.86 24.79
N ILE A 363 10.41 7.93 25.52
CA ILE A 363 10.29 9.29 24.95
C ILE A 363 11.66 9.79 24.50
N ARG A 364 12.70 9.60 25.30
CA ARG A 364 14.08 9.97 24.96
C ARG A 364 14.56 9.27 23.69
N GLN A 365 14.25 7.98 23.53
CA GLN A 365 14.59 7.23 22.33
C GLN A 365 13.86 7.79 21.10
N GLN A 366 12.56 8.06 21.20
CA GLN A 366 11.76 8.64 20.11
C GLN A 366 12.26 10.03 19.70
N LEU A 367 12.56 10.90 20.65
CA LEU A 367 13.08 12.25 20.38
C LEU A 367 14.41 12.21 19.59
N ARG A 368 15.28 11.25 19.92
CA ARG A 368 16.55 11.02 19.19
C ARG A 368 16.30 10.42 17.81
N ALA A 369 15.47 9.38 17.72
CA ALA A 369 15.17 8.71 16.45
C ALA A 369 14.51 9.64 15.43
N MET A 370 13.61 10.53 15.86
CA MET A 370 12.91 11.47 14.99
C MET A 370 13.69 12.76 14.69
N ALA A 371 14.95 12.86 15.16
CA ALA A 371 15.81 14.03 14.99
C ALA A 371 15.20 15.35 15.52
N VAL A 372 14.41 15.29 16.60
CA VAL A 372 13.70 16.47 17.15
C VAL A 372 14.70 17.48 17.72
N LEU A 373 15.73 17.01 18.42
CA LEU A 373 16.74 17.88 19.04
C LEU A 373 17.60 18.57 17.98
N GLU A 374 18.01 17.84 16.95
CA GLU A 374 18.77 18.34 15.81
C GLU A 374 17.95 19.37 15.03
N THR A 375 16.64 19.13 14.85
CA THR A 375 15.72 20.07 14.21
C THR A 375 15.60 21.37 15.02
N ALA A 376 15.45 21.27 16.34
CA ALA A 376 15.38 22.45 17.21
C ALA A 376 16.68 23.28 17.14
N LYS A 377 17.85 22.61 17.17
CA LYS A 377 19.15 23.28 17.00
C LYS A 377 19.28 23.96 15.64
N ALA A 378 18.82 23.30 14.57
CA ALA A 378 18.83 23.88 13.22
C ALA A 378 17.94 25.10 13.08
N ARG A 379 16.78 25.10 13.71
CA ARG A 379 15.90 26.27 13.73
C ARG A 379 16.45 27.41 14.59
N GLN A 380 17.15 27.09 15.68
CA GLN A 380 17.75 28.09 16.56
C GLN A 380 18.98 28.77 15.94
N GLN A 381 19.80 28.01 15.21
CA GLN A 381 21.05 28.49 14.62
C GLN A 381 20.90 28.97 13.16
N GLY A 382 19.82 28.57 12.49
CA GLY A 382 19.53 28.92 11.10
C GLY A 382 18.56 30.10 10.95
N TYR A 383 18.03 30.24 9.73
CA TYR A 383 17.16 31.35 9.33
C TYR A 383 15.76 30.84 8.96
N PRO A 384 14.91 30.49 9.94
CA PRO A 384 13.63 29.82 9.69
C PRO A 384 12.57 30.69 9.02
N HIS A 385 12.71 32.02 9.10
CA HIS A 385 11.81 32.98 8.48
C HIS A 385 12.52 33.64 7.31
N ARG A 386 11.91 33.53 6.13
CA ARG A 386 12.44 34.09 4.88
C ARG A 386 11.37 34.98 4.27
N ILE A 387 11.70 36.25 4.11
CA ILE A 387 10.80 37.27 3.58
C ILE A 387 11.53 37.93 2.42
N SER A 388 10.84 38.07 1.28
CA SER A 388 11.43 38.77 0.13
C SER A 388 11.63 40.25 0.44
N PHE A 389 12.65 40.89 -0.14
CA PHE A 389 12.86 42.33 0.07
C PHE A 389 11.62 43.19 -0.21
N PRO A 390 10.84 42.97 -1.29
CA PRO A 390 9.61 43.75 -1.52
C PRO A 390 8.55 43.58 -0.44
N GLU A 391 8.44 42.38 0.14
CA GLU A 391 7.48 42.09 1.21
C GLU A 391 7.93 42.67 2.55
N PHE A 392 9.24 42.67 2.83
CA PHE A 392 9.79 43.28 4.04
C PHE A 392 9.68 44.81 4.06
N LEU A 393 9.74 45.44 2.89
CA LEU A 393 9.63 46.90 2.73
C LEU A 393 8.19 47.42 2.69
N ARG A 394 7.19 46.52 2.63
CA ARG A 394 5.76 46.86 2.64
C ARG A 394 5.26 46.97 4.07
#